data_AF-A0A485KWQ2-F1
#
_entry.id   AF-A0A485KWQ2-F1
#
_cell.length_a   1.000
_cell.length_b   1.000
_cell.length_c   1.000
_cell.angle_alpha   90.00
_cell.angle_beta   90.00
_cell.angle_gamma   90.00
#
_symmetry.space_group_name_H-M   'P 1'
#
loop_
_entity.id
_entity.type
_entity.pdbx_description
1 polymer ?
#
loop_
_entity_poly.entity_id
_entity_poly.type
_entity_poly.pdbx_seq_one_letter_code
_entity_poly.pdbx_strand_id
1 'polypeptide(L)'
;MVIDAMPANLPKYTMRISLKNVSCANMAAFAAIRPNQLILSAVKDLSLENIDYGGMASLDIGFSKIKSIENVQFKDPMHLSLTNATIQSIRNIDVRDLNDVWFSNTQISNWLMDTKTFIVFNSIPQGVWQPQSGGMGLSRGYHVKDSSITFDKSLCDKQSGSLKNLWSQANLVVCVVPQPSLVSGSPSGVLVGIPAATVIALAAKLAVMYKKKVAALSNKYEATQSPTLTQKSIA
;
A
#
# COMPACT_ATOMS: atom_id res chain seq x y z
N MET A 1 -10.89 5.04 21.29
CA MET A 1 -11.86 4.06 20.75
C MET A 1 -11.16 3.26 19.67
N VAL A 2 -11.38 1.94 19.64
CA VAL A 2 -10.81 1.04 18.63
C VAL A 2 -11.94 0.64 17.68
N ILE A 3 -11.68 0.64 16.37
CA ILE A 3 -12.59 0.12 15.35
C ILE A 3 -11.91 -1.08 14.69
N ASP A 4 -12.48 -2.26 14.91
CA ASP A 4 -11.91 -3.51 14.41
C ASP A 4 -12.46 -3.88 13.03
N ALA A 5 -13.73 -3.56 12.77
CA ALA A 5 -14.38 -3.83 11.49
C ALA A 5 -15.52 -2.84 11.25
N MET A 6 -15.85 -2.68 9.98
CA MET A 6 -17.04 -1.95 9.56
C MET A 6 -18.23 -2.90 9.36
N PRO A 7 -19.47 -2.46 9.61
CA PRO A 7 -20.65 -3.27 9.31
C PRO A 7 -20.69 -3.70 7.83
N ALA A 8 -20.97 -4.98 7.59
CA ALA A 8 -20.95 -5.57 6.24
C ALA A 8 -22.05 -5.03 5.30
N ASN A 9 -23.12 -4.48 5.87
CA ASN A 9 -24.31 -4.02 5.12
C ASN A 9 -24.24 -2.54 4.74
N LEU A 10 -23.07 -1.91 4.83
CA LEU A 10 -22.92 -0.51 4.46
C LEU A 10 -23.02 -0.33 2.93
N PRO A 11 -23.66 0.75 2.45
CA PRO A 11 -23.66 1.11 1.04
C PRO A 11 -22.23 1.19 0.49
N LYS A 12 -22.00 0.58 -0.67
CA LYS A 12 -20.70 0.60 -1.34
C LYS A 12 -20.61 1.81 -2.28
N TYR A 13 -19.40 2.31 -2.53
CA TYR A 13 -19.08 3.32 -3.56
C TYR A 13 -19.69 4.72 -3.41
N THR A 14 -20.63 4.93 -2.49
CA THR A 14 -21.32 6.23 -2.34
C THR A 14 -21.04 6.91 -1.02
N MET A 15 -20.40 6.21 -0.09
CA MET A 15 -20.23 6.73 1.27
C MET A 15 -19.03 7.63 1.42
N ARG A 16 -19.23 8.64 2.27
CA ARG A 16 -18.16 9.39 2.93
C ARG A 16 -17.94 8.81 4.32
N ILE A 17 -16.73 8.34 4.59
CA ILE A 17 -16.33 7.81 5.90
C ILE A 17 -15.39 8.81 6.55
N SER A 18 -15.67 9.19 7.80
CA SER A 18 -14.83 10.08 8.59
C SER A 18 -14.51 9.43 9.93
N LEU A 19 -13.21 9.18 10.16
CA LEU A 19 -12.69 8.56 11.38
C LEU A 19 -11.85 9.59 12.11
N LYS A 20 -12.24 9.90 13.36
CA LYS A 20 -11.56 10.92 14.16
C LYS A 20 -11.21 10.39 15.55
N ASN A 21 -9.94 10.51 15.94
CA ASN A 21 -9.46 10.13 17.27
C ASN A 21 -9.77 8.66 17.64
N VAL A 22 -9.55 7.76 16.67
CA VAL A 22 -9.74 6.31 16.80
C VAL A 22 -8.46 5.56 16.45
N SER A 23 -8.37 4.29 16.81
CA SER A 23 -7.41 3.35 16.23
C SER A 23 -8.17 2.37 15.34
N CYS A 24 -7.60 1.99 14.20
CA CYS A 24 -8.21 1.05 13.27
C CYS A 24 -7.35 -0.21 13.24
N ALA A 25 -7.86 -1.32 13.76
CA ALA A 25 -7.08 -2.57 13.80
C ALA A 25 -6.99 -3.23 12.42
N ASN A 26 -8.00 -3.02 11.56
CA ASN A 26 -8.06 -3.62 10.24
C ASN A 26 -8.53 -2.62 9.17
N MET A 27 -7.58 -1.95 8.52
CA MET A 27 -7.89 -1.00 7.44
C MET A 27 -8.50 -1.67 6.20
N ALA A 28 -8.29 -2.98 5.98
CA ALA A 28 -8.86 -3.69 4.85
C ALA A 28 -10.40 -3.80 4.93
N ALA A 29 -10.98 -3.75 6.14
CA ALA A 29 -12.44 -3.73 6.30
C ALA A 29 -13.06 -2.45 5.71
N PHE A 30 -12.34 -1.32 5.75
CA PHE A 30 -12.78 -0.06 5.16
C PHE A 30 -12.63 -0.07 3.64
N ALA A 31 -11.57 -0.72 3.13
CA ALA A 31 -11.38 -0.93 1.71
C ALA A 31 -12.51 -1.73 1.06
N ALA A 32 -13.05 -2.74 1.76
CA ALA A 32 -14.15 -3.56 1.24
C ALA A 32 -15.43 -2.78 0.94
N ILE A 33 -15.63 -1.64 1.61
CA ILE A 33 -16.77 -0.75 1.39
C ILE A 33 -16.54 0.17 0.18
N ARG A 34 -15.27 0.40 -0.18
CA ARG A 34 -14.84 1.30 -1.26
C ARG A 34 -15.53 2.66 -1.15
N PRO A 35 -15.30 3.41 -0.06
CA PRO A 35 -15.92 4.72 0.10
C PRO A 35 -15.52 5.63 -1.05
N ASN A 36 -16.42 6.54 -1.44
CA ASN A 36 -16.09 7.60 -2.37
C ASN A 36 -15.12 8.60 -1.73
N GLN A 37 -15.23 8.81 -0.42
CA GLN A 37 -14.37 9.71 0.35
C GLN A 37 -13.99 9.09 1.68
N LEU A 38 -12.70 9.09 2.00
CA LEU A 38 -12.17 8.61 3.27
C LEU A 38 -11.39 9.72 3.96
N ILE A 39 -11.83 10.10 5.16
CA ILE A 39 -11.20 11.13 5.99
C ILE A 39 -10.70 10.47 7.27
N LEU A 40 -9.39 10.52 7.49
CA LEU A 40 -8.69 9.92 8.62
C LEU A 40 -8.02 11.05 9.43
N SER A 41 -8.53 11.35 10.61
CA SER A 41 -8.03 12.44 11.45
C SER A 41 -7.60 11.94 12.83
N ALA A 42 -6.35 12.18 13.20
CA ALA A 42 -5.78 11.70 14.47
C ALA A 42 -6.00 10.19 14.69
N VAL A 43 -5.79 9.40 13.63
CA VAL A 43 -5.89 7.94 13.70
C VAL A 43 -4.57 7.39 14.23
N LYS A 44 -4.63 6.62 15.31
CA LYS A 44 -3.44 6.03 15.94
C LYS A 44 -3.01 4.76 15.21
N ASP A 45 -1.70 4.55 15.14
CA ASP A 45 -1.05 3.36 14.56
C ASP A 45 -1.55 3.05 13.14
N LEU A 46 -1.75 4.09 12.33
CA LEU A 46 -2.30 3.95 10.98
C LEU A 46 -1.29 3.28 10.04
N SER A 47 -1.71 2.17 9.45
CA SER A 47 -1.06 1.50 8.33
C SER A 47 -2.10 1.22 7.25
N LEU A 48 -1.78 1.58 6.01
CA LEU A 48 -2.60 1.31 4.83
C LEU A 48 -1.89 0.25 4.00
N GLU A 49 -2.31 -1.01 4.11
CA GLU A 49 -1.58 -2.13 3.51
C GLU A 49 -2.51 -3.07 2.72
N ASN A 50 -2.14 -3.38 1.48
CA ASN A 50 -2.86 -4.33 0.61
C ASN A 50 -4.31 -3.91 0.34
N ILE A 51 -4.50 -2.64 -0.02
CA ILE A 51 -5.81 -2.03 -0.18
C ILE A 51 -6.05 -1.62 -1.64
N ASP A 52 -7.19 -2.00 -2.18
CA ASP A 52 -7.69 -1.49 -3.46
C ASP A 52 -8.78 -0.43 -3.22
N TYR A 53 -8.41 0.84 -3.40
CA TYR A 53 -9.34 1.97 -3.34
C TYR A 53 -9.89 2.35 -4.73
N GLY A 54 -10.03 1.38 -5.64
CA GLY A 54 -10.80 1.59 -6.87
C GLY A 54 -12.18 2.17 -6.57
N GLY A 55 -12.51 3.29 -7.22
CA GLY A 55 -13.73 4.07 -7.06
C GLY A 55 -13.65 5.22 -6.06
N MET A 56 -12.54 5.38 -5.33
CA MET A 56 -12.41 6.44 -4.33
C MET A 56 -11.97 7.76 -4.98
N ALA A 57 -12.75 8.82 -4.78
CA ALA A 57 -12.46 10.15 -5.28
C ALA A 57 -11.60 10.99 -4.33
N SER A 58 -11.61 10.72 -3.02
CA SER A 58 -10.85 11.52 -2.05
C SER A 58 -10.29 10.68 -0.90
N LEU A 59 -9.00 10.89 -0.59
CA LEU A 59 -8.35 10.43 0.63
C LEU A 59 -7.73 11.62 1.35
N ASP A 60 -8.26 11.92 2.54
CA ASP A 60 -7.76 12.98 3.40
C ASP A 60 -7.21 12.39 4.69
N ILE A 61 -5.92 12.55 4.94
CA ILE A 61 -5.27 12.08 6.16
C ILE A 61 -4.67 13.27 6.92
N GLY A 62 -5.15 13.48 8.13
CA GLY A 62 -4.83 14.60 8.98
C GLY A 62 -4.29 14.18 10.35
N PHE A 63 -3.33 14.93 10.89
CA PHE A 63 -2.94 14.86 12.31
C PHE A 63 -2.53 13.44 12.77
N SER A 64 -1.96 12.65 11.87
CA SER A 64 -1.73 11.21 12.10
C SER A 64 -0.26 10.85 11.88
N LYS A 65 0.22 9.87 12.64
CA LYS A 65 1.50 9.21 12.40
C LYS A 65 1.23 7.90 11.67
N ILE A 66 1.74 7.78 10.46
CA ILE A 66 1.47 6.70 9.54
C ILE A 66 2.73 5.86 9.44
N LYS A 67 2.63 4.58 9.79
CA LYS A 67 3.77 3.67 9.75
C LYS A 67 4.11 3.28 8.31
N SER A 68 3.10 2.94 7.53
CA SER A 68 3.28 2.43 6.17
C SER A 68 2.07 2.72 5.31
N ILE A 69 2.33 3.07 4.04
CA ILE A 69 1.37 2.97 2.95
C ILE A 69 1.98 2.03 1.92
N GLU A 70 1.43 0.83 1.79
CA GLU A 70 2.04 -0.24 1.03
C GLU A 70 1.02 -1.06 0.23
N ASN A 71 1.35 -1.39 -1.02
CA ASN A 71 0.50 -2.20 -1.89
C ASN A 71 -0.92 -1.60 -2.01
N VAL A 72 -1.00 -0.28 -2.18
CA VAL A 72 -2.27 0.46 -2.27
C VAL A 72 -2.53 0.88 -3.71
N GLN A 73 -3.75 0.66 -4.21
CA GLN A 73 -4.13 0.99 -5.58
C GLN A 73 -5.18 2.11 -5.60
N PHE A 74 -4.90 3.15 -6.37
CA PHE A 74 -5.79 4.26 -6.67
C PHE A 74 -6.04 4.29 -8.18
N LYS A 75 -7.14 3.66 -8.59
CA LYS A 75 -7.42 3.38 -10.01
C LYS A 75 -8.15 4.50 -10.73
N ASP A 76 -8.84 5.34 -9.98
CA ASP A 76 -9.66 6.43 -10.48
C ASP A 76 -9.06 7.78 -10.10
N PRO A 77 -9.46 8.87 -10.79
CA PRO A 77 -8.95 10.20 -10.48
C PRO A 77 -9.26 10.58 -9.04
N MET A 78 -8.22 10.75 -8.21
CA MET A 78 -8.38 11.03 -6.79
C MET A 78 -7.83 12.41 -6.38
N HIS A 79 -8.40 12.93 -5.30
CA HIS A 79 -7.80 13.94 -4.44
C HIS A 79 -7.03 13.24 -3.31
N LEU A 80 -5.74 13.56 -3.17
CA LEU A 80 -4.90 13.08 -2.07
C LEU A 80 -4.51 14.25 -1.18
N SER A 81 -5.00 14.28 0.05
CA SER A 81 -4.62 15.28 1.05
C SER A 81 -3.90 14.66 2.24
N LEU A 82 -2.71 15.17 2.54
CA LEU A 82 -1.94 14.87 3.74
C LEU A 82 -1.68 16.18 4.48
N THR A 83 -2.18 16.29 5.71
CA THR A 83 -2.06 17.51 6.52
C THR A 83 -1.59 17.18 7.93
N ASN A 84 -0.54 17.83 8.40
CA ASN A 84 0.03 17.55 9.74
C ASN A 84 0.31 16.05 9.94
N ALA A 85 0.86 15.40 8.91
CA ALA A 85 1.06 13.97 8.88
C ALA A 85 2.55 13.61 8.83
N THR A 86 2.94 12.57 9.55
CA THR A 86 4.28 11.99 9.44
C THR A 86 4.16 10.57 8.94
N ILE A 87 4.76 10.25 7.80
CA ILE A 87 4.71 8.93 7.17
C ILE A 87 6.12 8.34 7.15
N GLN A 88 6.30 7.14 7.69
CA GLN A 88 7.63 6.51 7.76
C GLN A 88 8.05 5.83 6.45
N SER A 89 7.08 5.32 5.68
CA SER A 89 7.34 4.68 4.39
C SER A 89 6.11 4.68 3.49
N ILE A 90 6.34 4.87 2.19
CA ILE A 90 5.35 4.64 1.14
C ILE A 90 6.03 3.78 0.08
N ARG A 91 5.41 2.65 -0.30
CA ARG A 91 5.97 1.77 -1.34
C ARG A 91 4.90 1.02 -2.09
N ASN A 92 5.19 0.68 -3.35
CA ASN A 92 4.28 -0.10 -4.20
C ASN A 92 2.84 0.46 -4.22
N ILE A 93 2.73 1.77 -4.39
CA ILE A 93 1.43 2.40 -4.68
C ILE A 93 1.26 2.46 -6.21
N ASP A 94 0.09 2.08 -6.72
CA ASP A 94 -0.28 2.28 -8.14
C ASP A 94 -1.29 3.41 -8.19
N VAL A 95 -0.85 4.56 -8.72
CA VAL A 95 -1.71 5.71 -8.95
C VAL A 95 -1.89 5.87 -10.44
N ARG A 96 -3.13 5.76 -10.92
CA ARG A 96 -3.43 5.88 -12.36
C ARG A 96 -3.69 7.32 -12.78
N ASP A 97 -4.36 8.08 -11.92
CA ASP A 97 -4.72 9.46 -12.19
C ASP A 97 -4.86 10.25 -10.88
N LEU A 98 -4.52 11.54 -10.92
CA LEU A 98 -4.58 12.47 -9.81
C LEU A 98 -5.18 13.78 -10.29
N ASN A 99 -6.27 14.20 -9.64
CA ASN A 99 -6.79 15.55 -9.86
C ASN A 99 -6.00 16.57 -9.04
N ASP A 100 -5.73 16.22 -7.79
CA ASP A 100 -5.25 17.16 -6.79
C ASP A 100 -4.40 16.44 -5.74
N VAL A 101 -3.29 17.07 -5.37
CA VAL A 101 -2.42 16.59 -4.30
C VAL A 101 -2.15 17.73 -3.34
N TRP A 102 -2.46 17.56 -2.07
CA TRP A 102 -2.28 18.58 -1.04
C TRP A 102 -1.40 18.06 0.09
N PHE A 103 -0.19 18.58 0.20
CA PHE A 103 0.72 18.32 1.33
C PHE A 103 0.93 19.60 2.13
N SER A 104 0.46 19.60 3.38
CA SER A 104 0.66 20.71 4.31
C SER A 104 1.25 20.21 5.61
N ASN A 105 2.40 20.75 6.03
CA ASN A 105 3.11 20.31 7.23
C ASN A 105 3.26 18.77 7.28
N THR A 106 3.68 18.18 6.16
CA THR A 106 3.75 16.73 5.98
C THR A 106 5.19 16.29 5.81
N GLN A 107 5.59 15.25 6.53
CA GLN A 107 6.92 14.66 6.45
C GLN A 107 6.80 13.21 6.02
N ILE A 108 7.44 12.86 4.92
CA ILE A 108 7.44 11.50 4.39
C ILE A 108 8.87 11.00 4.35
N SER A 109 9.12 9.87 5.00
CA SER A 109 10.36 9.13 4.87
C SER A 109 10.17 7.98 3.88
N ASN A 110 11.20 7.67 3.12
CA ASN A 110 11.30 6.47 2.29
C ASN A 110 10.10 6.26 1.36
N TRP A 111 9.78 7.27 0.54
CA TRP A 111 8.79 7.11 -0.52
C TRP A 111 9.42 6.51 -1.78
N LEU A 112 9.06 5.26 -2.02
CA LEU A 112 9.40 4.50 -3.21
C LEU A 112 8.20 4.37 -4.14
N MET A 113 8.40 4.64 -5.42
CA MET A 113 7.37 4.50 -6.45
C MET A 113 7.97 3.97 -7.74
N ASP A 114 7.12 3.43 -8.60
CA ASP A 114 7.54 3.02 -9.94
C ASP A 114 7.56 4.22 -10.90
N THR A 115 8.16 4.03 -12.08
CA THR A 115 8.25 5.08 -13.10
C THR A 115 6.88 5.62 -13.52
N LYS A 116 5.86 4.76 -13.64
CA LYS A 116 4.51 5.14 -14.07
C LYS A 116 3.87 6.08 -13.04
N THR A 117 3.88 5.71 -11.77
CA THR A 117 3.34 6.50 -10.67
C THR A 117 4.08 7.82 -10.55
N PHE A 118 5.41 7.81 -10.69
CA PHE A 118 6.20 9.04 -10.72
C PHE A 118 5.75 9.99 -11.83
N ILE A 119 5.53 9.48 -13.04
CA ILE A 119 5.05 10.29 -14.17
C ILE A 119 3.68 10.91 -13.85
N VAL A 120 2.75 10.14 -13.27
CA VAL A 120 1.42 10.65 -12.89
C VAL A 120 1.56 11.80 -11.90
N PHE A 121 2.25 11.60 -10.78
CA PHE A 121 2.46 12.69 -9.82
C PHE A 121 3.16 13.87 -10.47
N ASN A 122 4.25 13.65 -11.20
CA ASN A 122 5.06 14.75 -11.75
C ASN A 122 4.40 15.48 -12.94
N SER A 123 3.30 14.96 -13.48
CA SER A 123 2.56 15.57 -14.60
C SER A 123 1.53 16.61 -14.17
N ILE A 124 1.09 16.59 -12.91
CA ILE A 124 0.07 17.54 -12.44
C ILE A 124 0.72 18.92 -12.26
N PRO A 125 0.05 20.02 -12.68
CA PRO A 125 0.60 21.36 -12.55
C PRO A 125 0.61 21.81 -11.10
N GLN A 126 1.41 22.84 -10.78
CA GLN A 126 1.24 23.55 -9.52
C GLN A 126 -0.13 24.21 -9.53
N GLY A 127 -0.93 23.97 -8.49
CA GLY A 127 -2.20 24.67 -8.42
C GLY A 127 -1.97 26.14 -8.05
N VAL A 128 -2.79 27.00 -8.63
CA VAL A 128 -2.72 28.45 -8.47
C VAL A 128 -4.05 29.00 -7.98
N TRP A 129 -4.01 30.02 -7.14
CA TRP A 129 -5.20 30.76 -6.79
C TRP A 129 -5.68 31.54 -8.00
N GLN A 130 -6.87 31.22 -8.49
CA GLN A 130 -7.44 31.86 -9.66
C GLN A 130 -8.95 32.08 -9.48
N PRO A 131 -9.54 33.02 -10.24
CA PRO A 131 -10.99 33.18 -10.25
C PRO A 131 -11.69 31.88 -10.67
N GLN A 132 -12.73 31.51 -9.95
CA GLN A 132 -13.63 30.39 -10.23
C GLN A 132 -15.08 30.85 -10.11
N SER A 133 -16.02 30.05 -10.63
CA SER A 133 -17.45 30.34 -10.47
C SER A 133 -17.81 30.33 -8.99
N GLY A 134 -18.08 31.51 -8.41
CA GLY A 134 -18.37 31.68 -6.99
C GLY A 134 -17.24 32.28 -6.13
N GLY A 135 -16.11 32.69 -6.70
CA GLY A 135 -15.07 33.44 -5.97
C GLY A 135 -13.64 33.18 -6.44
N MET A 136 -12.66 33.37 -5.55
CA MET A 136 -11.30 32.88 -5.75
C MET A 136 -11.21 31.45 -5.26
N GLY A 137 -10.70 30.55 -6.10
CA GLY A 137 -10.53 29.15 -5.78
C GLY A 137 -9.18 28.65 -6.24
N LEU A 138 -8.75 27.55 -5.67
CA LEU A 138 -7.50 26.93 -6.03
C LEU A 138 -7.70 26.05 -7.26
N SER A 139 -6.88 26.23 -8.28
CA SER A 139 -6.93 25.37 -9.46
C SER A 139 -6.55 23.94 -9.10
N ARG A 140 -6.94 23.00 -9.97
CA ARG A 140 -6.47 21.62 -9.88
C ARG A 140 -4.95 21.56 -9.93
N GLY A 141 -4.36 20.63 -9.20
CA GLY A 141 -2.92 20.39 -9.22
C GLY A 141 -2.31 20.05 -7.88
N TYR A 142 -1.00 20.22 -7.76
CA TYR A 142 -0.30 20.03 -6.49
C TYR A 142 -0.22 21.31 -5.66
N HIS A 143 -0.29 21.14 -4.34
CA HIS A 143 -0.12 22.16 -3.32
C HIS A 143 0.78 21.63 -2.24
N VAL A 144 1.94 22.25 -2.08
CA VAL A 144 2.93 21.83 -1.09
C VAL A 144 3.28 23.01 -0.22
N LYS A 145 3.10 22.85 1.09
CA LYS A 145 3.48 23.84 2.10
C LYS A 145 4.13 23.15 3.28
N ASP A 146 5.27 23.66 3.73
CA ASP A 146 5.99 23.20 4.93
C ASP A 146 6.18 21.67 4.98
N SER A 147 6.34 21.04 3.81
CA SER A 147 6.37 19.59 3.68
C SER A 147 7.71 19.12 3.11
N SER A 148 8.11 17.91 3.43
CA SER A 148 9.36 17.32 2.95
C SER A 148 9.24 15.82 2.72
N ILE A 149 9.98 15.32 1.74
CA ILE A 149 10.15 13.90 1.46
C ILE A 149 11.64 13.62 1.47
N THR A 150 12.05 12.70 2.33
CA THR A 150 13.44 12.25 2.43
C THR A 150 13.51 10.77 2.10
N PHE A 151 14.62 10.37 1.47
CA PHE A 151 14.84 8.99 1.08
C PHE A 151 16.29 8.58 1.37
N ASP A 152 16.49 7.42 1.98
CA ASP A 152 17.82 6.86 2.16
C ASP A 152 18.35 6.34 0.82
N LYS A 153 19.37 7.02 0.28
CA LYS A 153 20.01 6.67 -0.99
C LYS A 153 20.43 5.20 -1.06
N SER A 154 20.94 4.64 0.04
CA SER A 154 21.39 3.24 0.08
C SER A 154 20.25 2.25 -0.15
N LEU A 155 19.03 2.57 0.30
CA LEU A 155 17.84 1.76 0.05
C LEU A 155 17.40 1.85 -1.42
N CYS A 156 17.57 3.02 -2.04
CA CYS A 156 17.19 3.23 -3.44
C CYS A 156 18.14 2.47 -4.36
N ASP A 157 19.46 2.60 -4.11
CA ASP A 157 20.50 1.92 -4.87
C ASP A 157 20.33 0.38 -4.81
N LYS A 158 19.95 -0.17 -3.64
CA LYS A 158 19.65 -1.61 -3.47
C LYS A 158 18.48 -2.11 -4.32
N GLN A 159 17.53 -1.24 -4.64
CA GLN A 159 16.38 -1.58 -5.49
C GLN A 159 16.62 -1.22 -6.95
N SER A 160 17.86 -0.88 -7.34
CA SER A 160 18.19 -0.38 -8.68
C SER A 160 17.34 0.84 -9.08
N GLY A 161 16.92 1.63 -8.08
CA GLY A 161 16.17 2.85 -8.29
C GLY A 161 17.08 4.06 -8.54
N SER A 162 16.43 5.19 -8.83
CA SER A 162 17.08 6.49 -8.94
C SER A 162 16.34 7.52 -8.09
N LEU A 163 17.10 8.36 -7.38
CA LEU A 163 16.50 9.47 -6.66
C LEU A 163 16.05 10.54 -7.65
N LYS A 164 14.81 11.01 -7.49
CA LYS A 164 14.23 12.08 -8.31
C LYS A 164 13.53 13.11 -7.43
N ASN A 165 13.55 14.36 -7.87
CA ASN A 165 12.79 15.42 -7.23
C ASN A 165 11.37 15.41 -7.80
N LEU A 166 10.38 15.32 -6.93
CA LEU A 166 8.99 15.45 -7.32
C LEU A 166 8.64 16.93 -7.54
N TRP A 167 7.98 17.24 -8.65
CA TRP A 167 7.62 18.61 -9.05
C TRP A 167 8.80 19.59 -9.07
N SER A 168 9.99 19.08 -9.38
CA SER A 168 11.24 19.84 -9.38
C SER A 168 11.59 20.50 -8.03
N GLN A 169 10.99 20.06 -6.92
CA GLN A 169 11.27 20.61 -5.58
C GLN A 169 12.40 19.84 -4.90
N ALA A 170 13.41 20.55 -4.42
CA ALA A 170 14.61 19.96 -3.81
C ALA A 170 14.33 19.21 -2.50
N ASN A 171 13.28 19.59 -1.77
CA ASN A 171 12.86 19.00 -0.50
C ASN A 171 11.90 17.81 -0.68
N LEU A 172 11.57 17.40 -1.91
CA LEU A 172 10.62 16.33 -2.22
C LEU A 172 11.31 15.20 -2.99
N VAL A 173 12.27 14.53 -2.34
CA VAL A 173 13.10 13.50 -2.98
C VAL A 173 12.45 12.13 -2.81
N VAL A 174 12.15 11.47 -3.93
CA VAL A 174 11.57 10.12 -3.99
C VAL A 174 12.53 9.14 -4.66
N CYS A 175 12.41 7.85 -4.33
CA CYS A 175 13.10 6.80 -5.09
C CYS A 175 12.18 6.25 -6.19
N VAL A 176 12.63 6.35 -7.43
CA VAL A 176 11.91 5.82 -8.60
C VAL A 176 12.58 4.54 -9.07
N VAL A 177 11.86 3.43 -8.96
CA VAL A 177 12.34 2.12 -9.37
C VAL A 177 11.83 1.83 -10.78
N PRO A 178 12.67 1.33 -11.69
CA PRO A 178 12.21 0.89 -13.01
C PRO A 178 11.16 -0.20 -12.87
N GLN A 179 10.04 -0.07 -13.59
CA GLN A 179 9.08 -1.17 -13.68
C GLN A 179 9.78 -2.39 -14.28
N PRO A 180 9.52 -3.61 -13.76
CA PRO A 180 9.95 -4.82 -14.45
C PRO A 180 9.29 -4.80 -15.83
N SER A 181 10.09 -4.63 -16.88
CA SER A 181 9.62 -4.75 -18.25
C SER A 181 9.18 -6.20 -18.45
N LEU A 182 7.88 -6.45 -18.29
CA LEU A 182 7.25 -7.61 -18.92
C LEU A 182 7.32 -7.37 -20.42
N VAL A 183 8.38 -7.87 -21.03
CA VAL A 183 8.59 -7.87 -22.47
C VAL A 183 7.39 -8.58 -23.11
N SER A 184 6.40 -7.80 -23.52
CA SER A 184 5.30 -8.26 -24.35
C SER A 184 5.74 -8.05 -25.81
N GLY A 185 6.34 -9.08 -26.40
CA GLY A 185 6.78 -9.08 -27.79
C GLY A 185 7.92 -10.06 -28.04
N SER A 186 7.56 -11.23 -28.59
CA SER A 186 8.32 -12.22 -29.39
C SER A 186 9.86 -12.27 -29.42
N PRO A 187 10.43 -13.48 -29.63
CA PRO A 187 11.74 -13.85 -29.13
C PRO A 187 12.87 -13.37 -30.04
N SER A 188 13.81 -12.63 -29.47
CA SER A 188 15.23 -12.65 -29.86
C SER A 188 16.02 -12.09 -28.67
N GLY A 189 17.09 -12.80 -28.29
CA GLY A 189 17.82 -12.67 -27.02
C GLY A 189 18.15 -11.24 -26.57
N VAL A 190 18.29 -10.99 -25.27
CA VAL A 190 19.33 -11.58 -24.41
C VAL A 190 18.78 -11.90 -23.03
N LEU A 191 18.80 -13.18 -22.66
CA LEU A 191 18.60 -13.68 -21.30
C LEU A 191 19.85 -13.32 -20.48
N VAL A 192 19.72 -12.37 -19.55
CA VAL A 192 20.61 -12.30 -18.39
C VAL A 192 20.26 -13.50 -17.52
N GLY A 193 21.06 -14.56 -17.67
CA GLY A 193 20.83 -15.85 -17.05
C GLY A 193 20.92 -15.77 -15.53
N ILE A 194 19.77 -15.88 -14.87
CA ILE A 194 19.72 -16.55 -13.56
C ILE A 194 19.83 -18.05 -13.90
N PRO A 195 20.90 -18.74 -13.49
CA PRO A 195 21.09 -20.14 -13.86
C PRO A 195 19.89 -20.94 -13.34
N ALA A 196 19.20 -21.65 -14.24
CA ALA A 196 18.06 -22.52 -13.93
C ALA A 196 18.34 -23.55 -12.81
N ALA A 197 19.61 -23.75 -12.45
CA ALA A 197 20.05 -24.50 -11.28
C ALA A 197 19.48 -23.98 -9.95
N THR A 198 19.26 -22.68 -9.76
CA THR A 198 18.73 -22.15 -8.48
C THR A 198 17.23 -22.39 -8.30
N VAL A 199 16.45 -22.36 -9.38
CA VAL A 199 15.00 -22.62 -9.33
C VAL A 199 14.72 -24.11 -9.08
N ILE A 200 15.50 -25.00 -9.72
CA ILE A 200 15.40 -26.44 -9.48
C ILE A 200 15.83 -26.79 -8.05
N ALA A 201 16.89 -26.15 -7.53
CA ALA A 201 17.33 -26.36 -6.15
C ALA A 201 16.27 -25.90 -5.13
N LEU A 202 15.58 -24.78 -5.37
CA LEU A 202 14.51 -24.32 -4.47
C LEU A 202 13.30 -25.25 -4.49
N ALA A 203 12.89 -25.71 -5.68
CA ALA A 203 11.79 -26.66 -5.84
C ALA A 203 12.10 -28.03 -5.21
N ALA A 204 13.34 -28.53 -5.38
CA ALA A 204 13.79 -29.77 -4.74
C ALA A 204 13.81 -29.64 -3.21
N LYS A 205 14.29 -28.50 -2.68
CA LYS A 205 14.32 -28.26 -1.23
C LYS A 205 12.91 -28.17 -0.63
N LEU A 206 11.96 -27.55 -1.34
CA LEU A 206 10.54 -27.50 -0.96
C LEU A 206 9.90 -28.90 -0.98
N ALA A 207 10.15 -29.71 -2.02
CA ALA A 207 9.64 -31.08 -2.11
C ALA A 207 10.19 -31.99 -1.00
N VAL A 208 11.48 -31.86 -0.66
CA VAL A 208 12.10 -32.63 0.45
C VAL A 208 11.53 -32.18 1.80
N MET A 209 11.35 -30.87 2.03
CA MET A 209 10.73 -30.37 3.26
C MET A 209 9.27 -30.83 3.39
N TYR A 210 8.52 -30.84 2.29
CA TYR A 210 7.14 -31.32 2.28
C TYR A 210 7.07 -32.82 2.60
N LYS A 211 7.92 -33.65 1.96
CA LYS A 211 8.00 -35.09 2.27
C LYS A 211 8.40 -35.36 3.72
N LYS A 212 9.37 -34.63 4.28
CA LYS A 212 9.74 -34.77 5.70
C LYS A 212 8.60 -34.38 6.64
N LYS A 213 7.82 -33.34 6.31
CA LYS A 213 6.70 -32.89 7.13
C LYS A 213 5.54 -33.90 7.11
N VAL A 214 5.26 -34.52 5.96
CA VAL A 214 4.24 -35.59 5.83
C VAL A 214 4.67 -36.85 6.57
N ALA A 215 5.94 -37.27 6.49
CA ALA A 215 6.44 -38.42 7.26
C ALA A 215 6.39 -38.18 8.78
N ALA A 216 6.69 -36.97 9.24
CA ALA A 216 6.58 -36.60 10.65
C ALA A 216 5.11 -36.57 11.15
N LEU A 217 4.16 -36.28 10.25
CA LEU A 217 2.72 -36.38 10.55
C LEU A 217 2.26 -37.84 10.60
N SER A 218 2.74 -38.70 9.70
CA SER A 218 2.42 -40.14 9.70
C SER A 218 2.88 -40.82 10.98
N ASN A 219 4.09 -40.53 11.47
CA ASN A 219 4.61 -41.10 12.72
C ASN A 219 3.86 -40.62 13.98
N LYS A 220 3.12 -39.50 13.91
CA LYS A 220 2.31 -39.03 15.04
C LYS A 220 0.96 -39.73 15.16
N TYR A 221 0.44 -40.31 14.09
CA TYR A 221 -0.87 -40.98 14.10
C TYR A 221 -0.79 -42.46 14.52
N GLU A 222 0.37 -43.13 14.39
CA GLU A 222 0.55 -44.51 14.87
C GLU A 222 0.69 -44.64 16.40
N ALA A 223 0.87 -43.54 17.14
CA ALA A 223 1.05 -43.56 18.60
C ALA A 223 -0.22 -43.31 19.42
N THR A 224 -1.40 -43.33 18.80
CA THR A 224 -2.69 -43.23 19.52
C THR A 224 -3.36 -44.60 19.54
N GLN A 225 -2.92 -45.45 20.48
CA GLN A 225 -3.69 -46.64 20.86
C GLN A 225 -5.10 -46.21 21.29
N SER A 226 -6.11 -46.82 20.68
CA SER A 226 -7.50 -46.64 21.05
C SER A 226 -7.75 -47.15 22.47
N PRO A 227 -8.49 -46.41 23.33
CA PRO A 227 -8.80 -46.90 24.67
C PRO A 227 -9.77 -48.08 24.61
N THR A 228 -9.39 -49.19 25.23
CA THR A 228 -10.23 -50.36 25.45
C THR A 228 -11.38 -50.01 26.40
N LEU A 229 -12.62 -50.05 25.90
CA LEU A 229 -13.82 -49.91 26.72
C LEU A 229 -14.13 -51.24 27.44
N THR A 230 -13.81 -51.32 28.72
CA THR A 230 -14.28 -52.40 29.61
C THR A 230 -15.72 -52.11 30.06
N GLN A 231 -16.67 -52.91 29.59
CA GLN A 231 -18.08 -52.85 29.98
C GLN A 231 -18.26 -53.57 31.33
N LYS A 232 -18.64 -52.82 32.37
CA LYS A 232 -18.98 -53.36 33.69
C LYS A 232 -20.48 -53.66 33.74
N SER A 233 -20.83 -54.94 33.72
CA SER A 233 -22.18 -55.43 34.01
C SER A 233 -22.46 -55.26 35.50
N ILE A 234 -23.58 -54.61 35.82
CA ILE A 234 -24.16 -54.56 37.16
C ILE A 234 -25.33 -55.55 37.13
N ALA A 235 -25.30 -56.52 38.04
CA ALA A 235 -26.45 -57.34 38.43
C ALA A 235 -27.02 -56.80 39.74
#